data_AF-M5BSA7-F1
#
_entry.id   AF-M5BSA7-F1
#
_cell.length_a   1.000
_cell.length_b   1.000
_cell.length_c   1.000
_cell.angle_alpha   90.00
_cell.angle_beta   90.00
_cell.angle_gamma   90.00
#
_symmetry.space_group_name_H-M   'P 1'
#
loop_
_entity.id
_entity.type
_entity.pdbx_description
1 polymer ?
#
loop_
_entity_poly.entity_id
_entity_poly.type
_entity_poly.pdbx_seq_one_letter_code
_entity_poly.pdbx_strand_id
1 'polypeptide(L)'
;MSKRKLLKLVTKGYVGGWDDPRLYTLVALRRRGVPPGAILSFVGNLGVSTATTNIELAKFEQTVRQYLENTVPRLLMVLRPLKVTIENLAEDYVQFIDKPLHPKVPSLGTSRIPFTKHVYIDADDFRTEDSKDYFRLAPNKTVGLFQAPHPITCVSYKTDASGAVTELVCRLEDGADGKPVPKPKAWIQATTLRRPMISSRTSIQIV
;
A
#
# COMPACT_ATOMS: atom_id res chain seq x y z
N MET A 1 28.00 -18.42 1.85
CA MET A 1 26.75 -19.17 2.13
C MET A 1 27.03 -20.66 2.13
N SER A 2 26.81 -21.39 3.24
CA SER A 2 27.15 -22.83 3.33
C SER A 2 25.95 -23.73 3.00
N LYS A 3 26.12 -24.65 2.05
CA LYS A 3 25.10 -25.66 1.66
C LYS A 3 24.58 -26.45 2.86
N ARG A 4 25.46 -26.83 3.79
CA ARG A 4 25.10 -27.56 5.02
C ARG A 4 24.17 -26.75 5.94
N LYS A 5 24.42 -25.45 6.08
CA LYS A 5 23.58 -24.57 6.90
C LYS A 5 22.19 -24.39 6.27
N LEU A 6 22.14 -24.17 4.95
CA LEU A 6 20.87 -24.05 4.22
C LEU A 6 20.05 -25.35 4.28
N LEU A 7 20.69 -26.51 4.10
CA LEU A 7 20.02 -27.81 4.24
C LEU A 7 19.40 -27.97 5.64
N LYS A 8 20.14 -27.60 6.69
CA LYS A 8 19.61 -27.65 8.07
C LYS A 8 18.38 -26.76 8.26
N LEU A 9 18.31 -25.60 7.60
CA LEU A 9 17.14 -24.71 7.67
C LEU A 9 15.92 -25.35 7.00
N VAL A 10 16.12 -25.95 5.82
CA VAL A 10 15.05 -26.61 5.06
C VAL A 10 14.58 -27.88 5.77
N THR A 11 15.49 -28.78 6.15
CA THR A 11 15.13 -30.07 6.79
C THR A 11 14.45 -29.89 8.14
N LYS A 12 14.81 -28.84 8.90
CA LYS A 12 14.16 -28.54 10.19
C LYS A 12 12.88 -27.71 10.05
N GLY A 13 12.45 -27.38 8.82
CA GLY A 13 11.20 -26.66 8.58
C GLY A 13 11.21 -25.19 9.01
N TYR A 14 12.38 -24.58 9.25
CA TYR A 14 12.46 -23.14 9.54
C TYR A 14 12.07 -22.29 8.31
N VAL A 15 12.23 -22.86 7.12
CA VAL A 15 11.83 -22.30 5.83
C VAL A 15 10.99 -23.30 5.04
N GLY A 16 10.10 -22.82 4.18
CA GLY A 16 9.18 -23.64 3.40
C GLY A 16 9.83 -24.41 2.24
N GLY A 17 11.10 -24.14 1.92
CA GLY A 17 11.81 -24.80 0.83
C GLY A 17 13.07 -24.04 0.39
N TRP A 18 13.67 -24.49 -0.70
CA TRP A 18 14.86 -23.86 -1.31
C TRP A 18 14.55 -22.55 -2.05
N ASP A 19 13.28 -22.35 -2.39
CA ASP A 19 12.72 -21.18 -3.04
C ASP A 19 12.03 -20.22 -2.06
N ASP A 20 12.09 -20.50 -0.74
CA ASP A 20 11.47 -19.65 0.27
C ASP A 20 12.02 -18.21 0.20
N PRO A 21 11.16 -17.16 0.10
CA PRO A 21 11.58 -15.76 -0.06
C PRO A 21 12.53 -15.23 1.02
N ARG A 22 12.66 -15.90 2.16
CA ARG A 22 13.59 -15.56 3.25
C ARG A 22 15.04 -16.00 2.95
N LEU A 23 15.25 -16.86 1.95
CA LEU A 23 16.57 -17.31 1.53
C LEU A 23 17.16 -16.38 0.44
N TYR A 24 18.48 -16.43 0.30
CA TYR A 24 19.24 -15.70 -0.73
C TYR A 24 19.74 -16.62 -1.86
N THR A 25 19.04 -17.73 -2.11
CA THR A 25 19.23 -18.49 -3.35
C THR A 25 18.63 -17.71 -4.52
N LEU A 26 19.12 -17.89 -5.73
CA LEU A 26 18.57 -17.18 -6.90
C LEU A 26 17.08 -17.46 -7.11
N VAL A 27 16.65 -18.71 -6.85
CA VAL A 27 15.23 -19.11 -6.95
C VAL A 27 14.39 -18.40 -5.89
N ALA A 28 14.89 -18.30 -4.65
CA ALA A 28 14.22 -17.56 -3.58
C ALA A 28 14.11 -16.06 -3.88
N LEU A 29 15.18 -15.44 -4.37
CA LEU A 29 15.17 -14.02 -4.74
C LEU A 29 14.18 -13.74 -5.87
N ARG A 30 14.08 -14.64 -6.86
CA ARG A 30 13.07 -14.57 -7.90
C ARG A 30 11.65 -14.66 -7.32
N ARG A 31 11.38 -15.61 -6.42
CA ARG A 31 10.07 -15.75 -5.76
C ARG A 31 9.76 -14.57 -4.84
N ARG A 32 10.77 -13.97 -4.20
CA ARG A 32 10.65 -12.73 -3.40
C ARG A 32 10.25 -11.51 -4.25
N GLY A 33 10.40 -11.59 -5.58
CA GLY A 33 10.10 -10.48 -6.50
C GLY A 33 11.29 -9.56 -6.76
N VAL A 34 12.53 -10.00 -6.50
CA VAL A 34 13.72 -9.20 -6.82
C VAL A 34 13.94 -9.21 -8.34
N PRO A 35 13.92 -8.05 -9.02
CA PRO A 35 14.15 -8.00 -10.46
C PRO A 35 15.57 -8.43 -10.83
N PRO A 36 15.77 -9.15 -11.95
CA PRO A 36 17.11 -9.53 -12.39
C PRO A 36 18.00 -8.31 -12.65
N GLY A 37 17.41 -7.22 -13.16
CA GLY A 37 18.11 -5.94 -13.37
C GLY A 37 18.66 -5.35 -12.06
N ALA A 38 17.95 -5.49 -10.94
CA ALA A 38 18.43 -5.02 -9.65
C ALA A 38 19.67 -5.80 -9.17
N ILE A 39 19.71 -7.12 -9.43
CA ILE A 39 20.86 -7.97 -9.10
C ILE A 39 22.07 -7.58 -9.96
N LEU A 40 21.86 -7.34 -11.25
CA LEU A 40 22.92 -6.88 -12.15
C LEU A 40 23.45 -5.50 -11.74
N SER A 41 22.57 -4.55 -11.41
CA SER A 41 22.96 -3.24 -10.88
C SER A 41 23.75 -3.37 -9.59
N PHE A 42 23.35 -4.27 -8.68
CA PHE A 42 24.08 -4.53 -7.45
C PHE A 42 25.49 -5.04 -7.72
N VAL A 43 25.64 -6.08 -8.55
CA VAL A 43 26.96 -6.64 -8.90
C VAL A 43 27.82 -5.61 -9.63
N GLY A 44 27.25 -4.84 -10.55
CA GLY A 44 27.94 -3.76 -11.26
C GLY A 44 28.46 -2.66 -10.34
N ASN A 45 27.66 -2.25 -9.35
CA ASN A 45 28.04 -1.21 -8.38
C ASN A 45 29.13 -1.63 -7.39
N LEU A 46 29.35 -2.94 -7.19
CA LEU A 46 30.42 -3.43 -6.32
C LEU A 46 31.80 -3.34 -7.00
N GLY A 47 31.83 -3.35 -8.33
CA GLY A 47 33.06 -3.48 -9.10
C GLY A 47 33.69 -4.86 -8.98
N VAL A 48 34.68 -5.13 -9.83
CA VAL A 48 35.46 -6.37 -9.80
C VAL A 48 36.83 -6.05 -9.22
N SER A 49 37.19 -6.73 -8.14
CA SER A 49 38.51 -6.64 -7.49
C SER A 49 38.95 -8.03 -7.07
N THR A 50 40.26 -8.24 -6.95
CA THR A 50 40.85 -9.48 -6.45
C THR A 50 40.72 -9.64 -4.93
N ALA A 51 40.43 -8.54 -4.21
CA ALA A 51 40.20 -8.57 -2.78
C ALA A 51 38.83 -9.15 -2.44
N THR A 52 38.75 -9.94 -1.36
CA THR A 52 37.49 -10.46 -0.84
C THR A 52 36.63 -9.31 -0.30
N THR A 53 35.45 -9.12 -0.88
CA THR A 53 34.48 -8.11 -0.44
C THR A 53 33.38 -8.75 0.39
N ASN A 54 33.28 -8.34 1.65
CA ASN A 54 32.12 -8.65 2.49
C ASN A 54 31.13 -7.49 2.36
N ILE A 55 29.97 -7.77 1.80
CA ILE A 55 28.94 -6.75 1.57
C ILE A 55 27.82 -6.93 2.57
N GLU A 56 27.47 -5.84 3.25
CA GLU A 56 26.33 -5.81 4.15
C GLU A 56 25.02 -6.00 3.38
N LEU A 57 24.12 -6.76 4.00
CA LEU A 57 22.81 -7.04 3.40
C LEU A 57 22.01 -5.76 3.10
N ALA A 58 22.14 -4.74 3.95
CA ALA A 58 21.47 -3.46 3.78
C ALA A 58 21.79 -2.80 2.42
N LYS A 59 23.02 -2.97 1.91
CA LYS A 59 23.42 -2.42 0.60
C LYS A 59 22.70 -3.12 -0.54
N PHE A 60 22.50 -4.44 -0.45
CA PHE A 60 21.71 -5.19 -1.43
C PHE A 60 20.25 -4.73 -1.40
N GLU A 61 19.65 -4.64 -0.22
CA GLU A 61 18.25 -4.21 -0.08
C GLU A 61 18.02 -2.78 -0.55
N GLN A 62 18.95 -1.87 -0.27
CA GLN A 62 18.92 -0.51 -0.79
C GLN A 62 18.98 -0.48 -2.31
N THR A 63 19.84 -1.30 -2.94
CA THR A 63 19.93 -1.38 -4.41
C THR A 63 18.63 -1.88 -5.01
N VAL A 64 18.02 -2.91 -4.42
CA VAL A 64 16.72 -3.42 -4.86
C VAL A 64 15.62 -2.36 -4.70
N ARG A 65 15.59 -1.65 -3.58
CA ARG A 65 14.61 -0.57 -3.34
C ARG A 65 14.74 0.55 -4.37
N GLN A 66 15.96 1.02 -4.64
CA GLN A 66 16.20 2.08 -5.63
C GLN A 66 15.81 1.65 -7.04
N TYR A 67 16.05 0.39 -7.39
CA TYR A 67 15.63 -0.16 -8.67
C TYR A 67 14.10 -0.18 -8.79
N LEU A 68 13.40 -0.68 -7.78
CA LEU A 68 11.93 -0.75 -7.77
C LEU A 68 11.29 0.64 -7.77
N GLU A 69 11.82 1.59 -7.01
CA GLU A 69 11.32 2.97 -6.90
C GLU A 69 11.15 3.66 -8.27
N ASN A 70 11.97 3.31 -9.27
CA ASN A 70 11.92 3.93 -10.60
C ASN A 70 11.24 3.05 -11.66
N THR A 71 10.95 1.79 -11.38
CA THR A 71 10.49 0.81 -12.37
C THR A 71 9.08 0.31 -12.13
N VAL A 72 8.55 0.43 -10.91
CA VAL A 72 7.24 -0.12 -10.55
C VAL A 72 6.14 0.96 -10.49
N PRO A 73 4.92 0.64 -10.94
CA PRO A 73 3.77 1.48 -10.70
C PRO A 73 3.42 1.52 -9.20
N ARG A 74 2.97 2.68 -8.70
CA ARG A 74 2.48 2.84 -7.33
C ARG A 74 0.98 2.59 -7.30
N LEU A 75 0.60 1.58 -6.53
CA LEU A 75 -0.80 1.22 -6.31
C LEU A 75 -1.19 1.45 -4.85
N LEU A 76 -2.48 1.56 -4.60
CA LEU A 76 -3.05 1.63 -3.25
C LEU A 76 -3.44 0.23 -2.82
N MET A 77 -3.04 -0.18 -1.62
CA MET A 77 -3.39 -1.45 -1.03
C MET A 77 -3.75 -1.23 0.43
N VAL A 78 -4.82 -1.87 0.87
CA VAL A 78 -5.26 -1.88 2.27
C VAL A 78 -5.09 -3.30 2.78
N LEU A 79 -4.29 -3.49 3.83
CA LEU A 79 -3.97 -4.81 4.36
C LEU A 79 -5.04 -5.28 5.36
N ARG A 80 -5.48 -4.37 6.24
CA ARG A 80 -6.53 -4.62 7.21
C ARG A 80 -7.73 -3.73 6.91
N PRO A 81 -8.67 -4.18 6.05
CA PRO A 81 -9.76 -3.33 5.58
C PRO A 81 -10.71 -2.96 6.72
N LEU A 82 -10.78 -1.65 7.02
CA LEU A 82 -11.82 -1.04 7.84
C LEU A 82 -12.77 -0.26 6.95
N LYS A 83 -14.06 -0.61 7.02
CA LYS A 83 -15.09 0.01 6.19
C LYS A 83 -15.34 1.46 6.63
N VAL A 84 -15.44 2.35 5.65
CA VAL A 84 -15.82 3.75 5.83
C VAL A 84 -17.02 4.05 4.94
N THR A 85 -18.07 4.59 5.54
CA THR A 85 -19.29 5.03 4.85
C THR A 85 -19.32 6.56 4.88
N ILE A 86 -19.35 7.18 3.70
CA ILE A 86 -19.42 8.64 3.55
C ILE A 86 -20.89 9.06 3.56
N GLU A 87 -21.34 9.73 4.63
CA GLU A 87 -22.76 9.97 4.89
C GLU A 87 -23.43 10.93 3.90
N ASN A 88 -22.70 11.93 3.41
CA ASN A 88 -23.20 12.99 2.52
C ASN A 88 -23.05 12.65 1.02
N LEU A 89 -22.78 11.39 0.67
CA LEU A 89 -22.80 10.92 -0.71
C LEU A 89 -24.00 10.02 -0.97
N ALA A 90 -24.57 10.13 -2.17
CA ALA A 90 -25.61 9.23 -2.65
C ALA A 90 -25.09 7.80 -2.75
N GLU A 91 -25.97 6.81 -2.60
CA GLU A 91 -25.60 5.38 -2.60
C GLU A 91 -25.02 4.93 -3.94
N ASP A 92 -25.47 5.53 -5.04
CA ASP A 92 -25.04 5.31 -6.42
C ASP A 92 -23.94 6.27 -6.88
N TYR A 93 -23.41 7.10 -5.97
CA TYR A 93 -22.35 8.04 -6.30
C TYR A 93 -21.09 7.29 -6.72
N VAL A 94 -20.64 7.57 -7.95
CA VAL A 94 -19.37 7.09 -8.50
C VAL A 94 -18.67 8.24 -9.20
N GLN A 95 -17.52 8.66 -8.69
CA GLN A 95 -16.63 9.58 -9.36
C GLN A 95 -15.37 8.86 -9.78
N PHE A 96 -15.07 8.84 -11.07
CA PHE A 96 -13.80 8.30 -11.55
C PHE A 96 -12.69 9.34 -11.45
N ILE A 97 -11.57 8.92 -10.89
CA ILE A 97 -10.39 9.76 -10.70
C ILE A 97 -9.24 9.17 -11.51
N ASP A 98 -8.72 9.97 -12.44
CA ASP A 98 -7.52 9.63 -13.20
C ASP A 98 -6.28 10.18 -12.52
N LYS A 99 -5.31 9.32 -12.22
CA LYS A 99 -4.04 9.69 -11.60
C LYS A 99 -2.86 8.96 -12.23
N PRO A 100 -1.67 9.58 -12.30
CA PRO A 100 -0.47 8.91 -12.77
C PRO A 100 -0.11 7.75 -11.83
N LEU A 101 0.30 6.62 -12.39
CA LEU A 101 0.78 5.47 -11.63
C LEU A 101 2.11 5.76 -10.93
N HIS A 102 2.89 6.72 -11.43
CA HIS A 102 4.13 7.14 -10.80
C HIS A 102 4.35 8.65 -10.98
N PRO A 103 4.65 9.41 -9.91
CA PRO A 103 4.77 10.87 -10.00
C PRO A 103 5.95 11.34 -10.86
N LYS A 104 7.03 10.55 -10.94
CA LYS A 104 8.27 10.90 -11.66
C LYS A 104 8.48 10.13 -12.97
N VAL A 105 7.64 9.14 -13.27
CA VAL A 105 7.85 8.23 -14.41
C VAL A 105 6.56 8.17 -15.23
N PRO A 106 6.32 9.15 -16.12
CA PRO A 106 5.08 9.23 -16.90
C PRO A 106 4.86 8.05 -17.84
N SER A 107 5.92 7.37 -18.26
CA SER A 107 5.85 6.19 -19.14
C SER A 107 5.13 5.00 -18.53
N LEU A 108 4.97 4.96 -17.20
CA LEU A 108 4.17 3.93 -16.51
C LEU A 108 2.66 4.16 -16.67
N GLY A 109 2.23 5.30 -17.21
CA GLY A 109 0.84 5.59 -17.53
C GLY A 109 0.01 6.08 -16.35
N THR A 110 -1.31 6.00 -16.51
CA THR A 110 -2.31 6.46 -15.54
C THR A 110 -3.22 5.32 -15.10
N SER A 111 -3.80 5.46 -13.91
CA SER A 111 -4.82 4.58 -13.38
C SER A 111 -6.11 5.37 -13.15
N ARG A 112 -7.23 4.74 -13.48
CA ARG A 112 -8.57 5.26 -13.25
C ARG A 112 -9.21 4.53 -12.08
N ILE A 113 -9.42 5.24 -10.97
CA ILE A 113 -9.91 4.67 -9.71
C ILE A 113 -11.34 5.18 -9.44
N PRO A 114 -12.31 4.30 -9.15
CA PRO A 114 -13.63 4.76 -8.73
C PRO A 114 -13.59 5.23 -7.27
N PHE A 115 -14.14 6.40 -7.00
CA PHE A 115 -14.43 6.92 -5.68
C PHE A 115 -15.93 6.84 -5.44
N THR A 116 -16.33 6.17 -4.36
CA THR A 116 -17.72 5.82 -4.05
C THR A 116 -18.05 6.15 -2.61
N LYS A 117 -19.33 6.08 -2.25
CA LYS A 117 -19.79 6.26 -0.87
C LYS A 117 -19.10 5.34 0.14
N HIS A 118 -18.86 4.09 -0.25
CA HIS A 118 -18.18 3.09 0.58
C HIS A 118 -16.73 2.99 0.17
N VAL A 119 -15.81 3.25 1.10
CA VAL A 119 -14.37 3.07 0.93
C VAL A 119 -13.81 2.20 2.06
N TYR A 120 -12.60 1.70 1.88
CA TYR A 120 -11.86 0.96 2.89
C TYR A 120 -10.53 1.65 3.13
N ILE A 121 -10.19 1.80 4.40
CA ILE A 121 -8.88 2.28 4.85
C ILE A 121 -8.20 1.16 5.65
N ASP A 122 -6.92 1.32 5.96
CA ASP A 122 -6.28 0.41 6.90
C ASP A 122 -6.81 0.65 8.32
N ALA A 123 -7.09 -0.41 9.06
CA ALA A 123 -7.55 -0.32 10.44
C ALA A 123 -6.54 0.43 11.33
N ASP A 124 -5.24 0.39 11.01
CA ASP A 124 -4.20 1.15 11.72
C ASP A 124 -4.27 2.67 11.53
N ASP A 125 -4.96 3.13 10.48
CA ASP A 125 -5.16 4.54 10.19
C ASP A 125 -6.33 5.15 10.99
N PHE A 126 -7.00 4.36 11.83
CA PHE A 126 -8.04 4.81 12.76
C PHE A 126 -7.72 4.53 14.23
N ARG A 127 -8.06 5.48 15.11
CA ARG A 127 -8.03 5.30 16.58
C ARG A 127 -9.26 5.93 17.22
N THR A 128 -9.78 5.30 18.29
CA THR A 128 -10.91 5.81 19.07
C THR A 128 -10.53 7.02 19.92
N GLU A 129 -9.30 7.04 20.43
CA GLU A 129 -8.74 8.15 21.21
C GLU A 129 -7.69 8.91 20.38
N ASP A 130 -7.84 10.23 20.33
CA ASP A 130 -6.90 11.11 19.64
C ASP A 130 -5.67 11.42 20.52
N SER A 131 -4.55 11.74 19.87
CA SER A 131 -3.37 12.27 20.54
C SER A 131 -2.67 13.34 19.68
N LYS A 132 -1.93 14.23 20.34
CA LYS A 132 -1.27 15.38 19.68
C LYS A 132 -0.31 14.97 18.55
N ASP A 133 0.31 13.80 18.67
CA ASP A 133 1.28 13.26 17.73
C ASP A 133 0.67 12.28 16.71
N TYR A 134 -0.66 12.16 16.72
CA TYR A 134 -1.40 11.35 15.76
C TYR A 134 -1.98 12.24 14.67
N PHE A 135 -1.74 11.91 13.39
CA PHE A 135 -2.19 12.72 12.25
C PHE A 135 -3.20 12.01 11.34
N ARG A 136 -3.51 10.74 11.62
CA ARG A 136 -4.51 9.98 10.87
C ARG A 136 -5.90 10.16 11.49
N LEU A 137 -6.83 9.28 11.15
CA LEU A 137 -8.25 9.43 11.44
C LEU A 137 -8.56 9.08 12.89
N ALA A 138 -9.29 9.97 13.56
CA ALA A 138 -9.88 9.76 14.88
C ALA A 138 -11.22 10.50 14.92
N PRO A 139 -12.09 10.28 15.93
CA PRO A 139 -13.34 11.01 16.05
C PRO A 139 -13.13 12.53 15.94
N ASN A 140 -13.94 13.20 15.11
CA ASN A 140 -13.87 14.64 14.81
C ASN A 140 -12.57 15.11 14.13
N LYS A 141 -11.74 14.21 13.59
CA LYS A 141 -10.56 14.59 12.80
C LYS A 141 -10.74 14.36 11.32
N THR A 142 -10.07 15.23 10.57
CA THR A 142 -10.04 15.23 9.11
C THR A 142 -8.75 14.60 8.59
N VAL A 143 -8.87 13.71 7.61
CA VAL A 143 -7.73 13.09 6.91
C VAL A 143 -7.93 13.20 5.40
N GLY A 144 -6.83 13.33 4.66
CA GLY A 144 -6.86 13.23 3.21
C GLY A 144 -6.87 11.77 2.80
N LEU A 145 -7.72 11.37 1.86
CA LEU A 145 -7.59 10.08 1.21
C LEU A 145 -6.69 10.24 -0.01
N PHE A 146 -5.66 9.40 -0.14
CA PHE A 146 -4.78 9.45 -1.31
C PHE A 146 -5.61 9.33 -2.59
N GLN A 147 -5.36 10.26 -3.51
CA GLN A 147 -6.02 10.36 -4.81
C GLN A 147 -7.49 10.81 -4.80
N ALA A 148 -8.16 10.90 -3.64
CA ALA A 148 -9.52 11.43 -3.55
C ALA A 148 -9.57 12.95 -3.83
N PRO A 149 -10.73 13.49 -4.24
CA PRO A 149 -10.88 14.93 -4.55
C PRO A 149 -10.84 15.80 -3.29
N HIS A 150 -11.38 15.29 -2.18
CA HIS A 150 -11.60 16.03 -0.95
C HIS A 150 -11.25 15.16 0.27
N PRO A 151 -10.86 15.79 1.41
CA PRO A 151 -10.62 15.05 2.64
C PRO A 151 -11.93 14.61 3.29
N ILE A 152 -11.83 13.68 4.23
CA ILE A 152 -12.97 13.17 5.00
C ILE A 152 -12.78 13.45 6.49
N THR A 153 -13.87 13.75 7.18
CA THR A 153 -13.92 13.94 8.64
C THR A 153 -14.68 12.79 9.29
N CYS A 154 -14.13 12.18 10.34
CA CYS A 154 -14.83 11.13 11.08
C CYS A 154 -15.93 11.72 11.97
N VAL A 155 -17.18 11.32 11.73
CA VAL A 155 -18.35 11.76 12.48
C VAL A 155 -18.65 10.79 13.62
N SER A 156 -18.69 9.49 13.32
CA SER A 156 -18.93 8.44 14.30
C SER A 156 -18.33 7.12 13.84
N TYR A 157 -18.37 6.12 14.71
CA TYR A 157 -17.94 4.76 14.39
C TYR A 157 -18.86 3.76 15.08
N LYS A 158 -18.91 2.55 14.53
CA LYS A 158 -19.66 1.42 15.09
C LYS A 158 -18.69 0.39 15.63
N THR A 159 -19.03 -0.17 16.79
CA THR A 159 -18.30 -1.28 17.40
C THR A 159 -19.16 -2.54 17.40
N ASP A 160 -18.51 -3.69 17.35
CA ASP A 160 -19.17 -4.97 17.61
C ASP A 160 -19.26 -5.27 19.12
N ALA A 161 -19.80 -6.44 19.46
CA ALA A 161 -19.93 -6.90 20.84
C ALA A 161 -18.58 -7.13 21.55
N SER A 162 -17.47 -7.25 20.81
CA SER A 162 -16.12 -7.37 21.36
C SER A 162 -15.45 -6.01 21.61
N GLY A 163 -16.08 -4.92 21.18
CA GLY A 163 -15.52 -3.57 21.23
C GLY A 163 -14.62 -3.24 20.04
N ALA A 164 -14.50 -4.12 19.04
CA ALA A 164 -13.74 -3.85 17.84
C ALA A 164 -14.51 -2.94 16.88
N VAL A 165 -13.81 -1.99 16.26
CA VAL A 165 -14.40 -1.04 15.32
C VAL A 165 -14.65 -1.73 13.99
N THR A 166 -15.90 -1.71 13.52
CA THR A 166 -16.33 -2.43 12.30
C THR A 166 -16.64 -1.49 11.14
N GLU A 167 -17.12 -0.29 11.43
CA GLU A 167 -17.49 0.69 10.41
C GLU A 167 -17.26 2.10 10.94
N LEU A 168 -16.68 2.95 10.09
CA LEU A 168 -16.58 4.39 10.32
C LEU A 168 -17.66 5.10 9.50
N VAL A 169 -18.26 6.12 10.10
CA VAL A 169 -19.14 7.06 9.42
C VAL A 169 -18.38 8.37 9.29
N CYS A 170 -18.11 8.76 8.06
CA CYS A 170 -17.36 9.96 7.75
C CYS A 170 -18.18 10.90 6.88
N ARG A 171 -17.82 12.18 6.89
CA ARG A 171 -18.35 13.20 5.99
C ARG A 171 -17.27 13.64 5.02
N LEU A 172 -17.62 13.83 3.76
CA LEU A 172 -16.75 14.45 2.76
C LEU A 172 -16.72 15.96 2.96
N GLU A 173 -15.53 16.54 3.08
CA GLU A 173 -15.33 17.99 3.21
C GLU A 173 -15.12 18.61 1.82
N ASP A 174 -16.21 18.76 1.06
CA ASP A 174 -16.21 19.35 -0.29
C ASP A 174 -16.52 20.85 -0.32
N GLY A 175 -16.88 21.42 0.84
CA GLY A 175 -17.26 22.83 0.98
C GLY A 175 -18.69 23.16 0.52
N ALA A 176 -19.50 22.15 0.15
CA ALA A 176 -20.89 22.34 -0.27
C ALA A 176 -21.75 22.99 0.84
N ASP A 177 -21.36 22.80 2.10
CA ASP A 177 -22.02 23.38 3.28
C ASP A 177 -21.62 24.84 3.58
N GLY A 178 -20.85 25.49 2.68
CA GLY A 178 -20.33 26.84 2.87
C GLY A 178 -19.20 26.95 3.90
N LYS A 179 -18.73 25.82 4.45
CA LYS A 179 -17.59 25.77 5.36
C LYS A 179 -16.28 25.65 4.57
N PRO A 180 -15.18 26.28 5.04
CA PRO A 180 -13.88 26.11 4.41
C PRO A 180 -13.40 24.65 4.53
N VAL A 181 -12.90 24.09 3.43
CA VAL A 181 -12.36 22.73 3.39
C VAL A 181 -11.13 22.63 4.31
N PRO A 182 -11.15 21.80 5.36
CA PRO A 182 -10.03 21.66 6.26
C PRO A 182 -8.81 21.08 5.55
N LYS A 183 -7.63 21.65 5.76
CA LYS A 183 -6.38 21.10 5.22
C LYS A 183 -5.95 19.88 6.06
N PRO A 184 -5.89 18.67 5.49
CA PRO A 184 -5.52 17.49 6.24
C PRO A 184 -4.03 17.51 6.62
N LYS A 185 -3.71 16.99 7.81
CA LYS A 185 -2.32 16.83 8.28
C LYS A 185 -1.63 15.60 7.70
N ALA A 186 -2.39 14.58 7.33
CA ALA A 186 -1.89 13.35 6.71
C ALA A 186 -2.79 12.89 5.56
N TRP A 187 -2.20 12.09 4.69
CA TRP A 187 -2.88 11.40 3.60
C TRP A 187 -2.75 9.90 3.82
N ILE A 188 -3.87 9.17 3.78
CA ILE A 188 -3.91 7.72 4.01
C ILE A 188 -4.39 6.99 2.76
N GLN A 189 -3.95 5.75 2.57
CA GLN A 189 -4.45 4.93 1.47
C GLN A 189 -5.93 4.59 1.69
N ALA A 190 -6.70 4.62 0.62
CA ALA A 190 -8.04 4.09 0.60
C ALA A 190 -8.27 3.30 -0.68
N THR A 191 -9.12 2.29 -0.60
CA THR A 191 -9.59 1.53 -1.76
C THR A 191 -11.10 1.45 -1.73
N THR A 192 -11.72 1.39 -2.90
CA THR A 192 -13.16 1.17 -3.02
C THR A 192 -13.43 -0.28 -3.35
N LEU A 193 -14.51 -0.85 -2.80
CA LEU A 193 -14.96 -2.15 -3.25
C LEU A 193 -15.41 -2.00 -4.70
N ARG A 194 -14.61 -2.55 -5.61
CA ARG A 194 -14.99 -2.62 -7.01
C ARG A 194 -16.18 -3.58 -7.09
N ARG A 195 -17.41 -3.06 -7.14
CA ARG A 195 -18.55 -3.85 -7.60
C ARG A 195 -18.13 -4.34 -8.99
N PRO A 196 -18.16 -5.65 -9.29
CA PRO A 196 -17.70 -6.14 -10.58
C PRO A 196 -18.57 -5.50 -11.66
N MET A 197 -18.03 -4.48 -12.33
CA MET A 197 -18.57 -4.03 -13.60
C MET A 197 -18.42 -5.23 -14.53
N ILE A 198 -19.55 -5.83 -14.90
CA ILE A 198 -19.61 -6.72 -16.05
C ILE A 198 -19.27 -5.84 -17.25
N SER A 199 -17.99 -5.77 -17.59
CA SER A 199 -17.50 -5.21 -18.83
C SER A 199 -16.23 -5.94 -19.19
N SER A 200 -16.30 -6.56 -20.36
CA SER A 200 -15.31 -7.45 -20.95
C SER A 200 -13.89 -6.89 -20.97
N ARG A 201 -12.93 -7.77 -20.63
CA ARG A 201 -11.49 -7.65 -20.87
C ARG A 201 -10.75 -6.63 -19.99
N THR A 202 -10.20 -7.11 -18.89
CA THR A 202 -8.74 -7.26 -18.67
C THR A 202 -8.55 -7.65 -17.21
N SER A 203 -8.32 -8.93 -16.98
CA SER A 203 -8.02 -9.49 -15.66
C SER A 203 -6.64 -9.01 -15.22
N ILE A 204 -6.59 -7.92 -14.44
CA ILE A 204 -5.42 -7.64 -13.61
C ILE A 204 -5.60 -8.52 -12.37
N GLN A 205 -5.10 -9.75 -12.46
CA GLN A 205 -4.83 -10.57 -11.29
C GLN A 205 -3.66 -9.92 -10.54
N ILE A 206 -3.95 -9.35 -9.38
CA ILE A 206 -2.93 -9.07 -8.37
C ILE A 206 -2.57 -10.44 -7.79
N VAL A 207 -1.34 -10.88 -8.04
CA VAL A 207 -0.70 -12.05 -7.41
C VAL A 207 0.16 -11.58 -6.27
#